data_AF-A0A954WJZ1-F1
#
_entry.id   AF-A0A954WJZ1-F1
#
_cell.length_a   1.000
_cell.length_b   1.000
_cell.length_c   1.000
_cell.angle_alpha   90.00
_cell.angle_beta   90.00
_cell.angle_gamma   90.00
#
_symmetry.space_group_name_H-M   'P 1'
#
loop_
_entity.id
_entity.type
_entity.pdbx_description
1 polymer ?
#
loop_
_entity_poly.entity_id
_entity_poly.type
_entity_poly.pdbx_seq_one_letter_code
_entity_poly.pdbx_strand_id
1 'polypeptide(L)'
;FANEWEELGGQFPKGFTDIRGALHSPTSLVADTDALIQYVLEQDKEVLRTLLTIDVTYANATWKQDKATRQLVLAPAFVRNENNHRGIGEPHYVYGFEKWPQHQPAQPPSDQPRLGVLMQPAWLVAHSTNFENDPVRRGRWIRERLLGQTVPDLPIDVAAQVPDDPHRTYRDRLTVTRDNKCWKCHQWMDDLGLPFEQFTHYGLHRDAELVEDEATSRKRLHRNGEPIKQFHPQSLDTTGVIDLTEDPQLDGPVRDPYELVRRLADSQRVRQVFVRHAFRYFLGRNETLADASVLQAADRAYVNSGGSFRELVISLLTSDSFLYRVVDD
;
A
#
# COMPACT_ATOMS: atom_id res chain seq x y z
N PHE A 1 -16.17 -11.72 -10.20
CA PHE A 1 -14.78 -11.71 -10.73
C PHE A 1 -14.73 -11.42 -12.24
N ALA A 2 -15.83 -10.98 -12.87
CA ALA A 2 -15.92 -10.74 -14.32
C ALA A 2 -16.55 -9.38 -14.68
N ASN A 3 -16.86 -8.54 -13.68
CA ASN A 3 -17.96 -7.60 -13.78
C ASN A 3 -17.54 -6.27 -14.43
N GLU A 4 -16.37 -5.69 -14.10
CA GLU A 4 -15.86 -4.51 -14.81
C GLU A 4 -15.40 -4.85 -16.26
N TRP A 5 -14.98 -6.09 -16.51
CA TRP A 5 -14.37 -6.49 -17.79
C TRP A 5 -15.39 -6.71 -18.92
N GLU A 6 -16.55 -7.30 -18.63
CA GLU A 6 -17.64 -7.45 -19.62
C GLU A 6 -18.25 -6.09 -19.99
N GLU A 7 -18.18 -5.12 -19.07
CA GLU A 7 -18.76 -3.79 -19.23
C GLU A 7 -17.81 -2.84 -19.99
N LEU A 8 -16.48 -3.01 -19.88
CA LEU A 8 -15.47 -2.14 -20.50
C LEU A 8 -15.15 -2.40 -21.98
N GLY A 9 -15.85 -3.30 -22.67
CA GLY A 9 -15.73 -3.46 -24.13
C GLY A 9 -14.32 -3.83 -24.66
N GLY A 10 -13.42 -4.30 -23.79
CA GLY A 10 -12.12 -4.85 -24.18
C GLY A 10 -11.07 -3.86 -24.69
N GLN A 11 -11.12 -2.57 -24.35
CA GLN A 11 -10.08 -1.62 -24.76
C GLN A 11 -9.21 -1.18 -23.57
N PHE A 12 -8.12 -1.91 -23.33
CA PHE A 12 -6.95 -1.28 -22.72
C PHE A 12 -6.30 -0.29 -23.72
N PRO A 13 -5.40 0.60 -23.28
CA PRO A 13 -4.50 1.33 -24.16
C PRO A 13 -3.87 0.38 -25.19
N LYS A 14 -3.70 0.86 -26.43
CA LYS A 14 -3.09 0.09 -27.54
C LYS A 14 -1.81 -0.59 -27.06
N GLY A 15 -1.85 -1.92 -26.91
CA GLY A 15 -0.72 -2.73 -26.43
C GLY A 15 -1.10 -3.85 -25.45
N PHE A 16 -2.25 -3.72 -24.77
CA PHE A 16 -2.70 -4.73 -23.80
C PHE A 16 -3.99 -5.39 -24.29
N THR A 17 -3.98 -6.70 -24.46
CA THR A 17 -5.16 -7.48 -24.84
C THR A 17 -5.36 -8.59 -23.83
N ASP A 18 -6.58 -8.65 -23.29
CA ASP A 18 -7.15 -9.75 -22.50
C ASP A 18 -6.67 -9.85 -21.02
N ILE A 19 -7.59 -9.55 -20.09
CA ILE A 19 -7.49 -9.92 -18.66
C ILE A 19 -8.36 -11.15 -18.32
N ARG A 20 -8.97 -11.83 -19.29
CA ARG A 20 -9.65 -13.10 -18.99
C ARG A 20 -8.64 -14.10 -18.44
N GLY A 21 -8.79 -14.42 -17.16
CA GLY A 21 -7.89 -15.32 -16.47
C GLY A 21 -6.56 -14.70 -16.07
N ALA A 22 -6.51 -13.37 -15.86
CA ALA A 22 -5.36 -12.77 -15.19
C ALA A 22 -5.21 -13.46 -13.81
N LEU A 23 -4.20 -14.33 -13.70
CA LEU A 23 -3.91 -15.09 -12.49
C LEU A 23 -3.38 -14.08 -11.48
N HIS A 24 -4.28 -13.47 -10.72
CA HIS A 24 -3.89 -12.77 -9.52
C HIS A 24 -3.19 -13.80 -8.62
N SER A 25 -1.89 -13.61 -8.42
CA SER A 25 -1.05 -14.48 -7.59
C SER A 25 -0.65 -13.71 -6.34
N PRO A 26 -1.52 -13.66 -5.31
CA PRO A 26 -1.21 -12.94 -4.07
C PRO A 26 0.12 -13.39 -3.45
N THR A 27 0.43 -14.68 -3.53
CA THR A 27 1.67 -15.25 -3.02
C THR A 27 2.91 -14.70 -3.73
N SER A 28 2.82 -14.46 -5.04
CA SER A 28 3.91 -13.81 -5.79
C SER A 28 4.09 -12.35 -5.38
N LEU A 29 2.99 -11.59 -5.23
CA LEU A 29 3.07 -10.18 -4.82
C LEU A 29 3.64 -10.03 -3.39
N VAL A 30 3.26 -10.94 -2.49
CA VAL A 30 3.82 -11.00 -1.14
C VAL A 30 5.30 -11.35 -1.21
N ALA A 31 5.69 -12.37 -1.98
CA ALA A 31 7.10 -12.73 -2.13
C ALA A 31 7.97 -11.60 -2.71
N ASP A 32 7.41 -10.82 -3.66
CA ASP A 32 8.05 -9.63 -4.23
C ASP A 32 8.27 -8.54 -3.16
N THR A 33 7.25 -8.31 -2.33
CA THR A 33 7.32 -7.33 -1.24
C THR A 33 8.28 -7.79 -0.13
N ASP A 34 8.28 -9.08 0.22
CA ASP A 34 9.20 -9.66 1.19
C ASP A 34 10.66 -9.55 0.72
N ALA A 35 10.93 -9.80 -0.56
CA ALA A 35 12.26 -9.64 -1.14
C ALA A 35 12.72 -8.18 -1.09
N LEU A 36 11.82 -7.22 -1.36
CA LEU A 36 12.11 -5.79 -1.22
C LEU A 36 12.45 -5.43 0.24
N ILE A 37 11.65 -5.91 1.21
CA ILE A 37 11.90 -5.67 2.63
C ILE A 37 13.24 -6.28 3.05
N GLN A 38 13.53 -7.52 2.65
CA GLN A 38 14.82 -8.16 2.94
C GLN A 38 15.97 -7.33 2.38
N TYR A 39 15.88 -6.89 1.12
CA TYR A 39 16.90 -6.05 0.50
C TYR A 39 17.19 -4.79 1.33
N VAL A 40 16.15 -4.09 1.79
CA VAL A 40 16.31 -2.90 2.64
C VAL A 40 16.97 -3.23 3.99
N LEU A 41 16.56 -4.33 4.64
CA LEU A 41 17.12 -4.78 5.91
C LEU A 41 18.58 -5.27 5.79
N GLU A 42 18.98 -5.76 4.62
CA GLU A 42 20.38 -6.14 4.34
C GLU A 42 21.30 -4.92 4.20
N GLN A 43 20.79 -3.83 3.62
CA GLN A 43 21.53 -2.55 3.57
C GLN A 43 21.62 -1.88 4.94
N ASP A 44 20.58 -2.04 5.76
CA ASP A 44 20.50 -1.59 7.16
C ASP A 44 20.86 -0.10 7.38
N LYS A 45 20.41 0.74 6.45
CA LYS A 45 20.65 2.19 6.48
C LYS A 45 19.36 2.94 6.17
N GLU A 46 19.05 3.94 7.00
CA GLU A 46 17.82 4.73 6.93
C GLU A 46 16.57 3.85 6.71
N VAL A 47 16.52 2.69 7.39
CA VAL A 47 15.62 1.58 7.05
C VAL A 47 14.17 2.02 6.88
N LEU A 48 13.61 2.80 7.80
CA LEU A 48 12.23 3.28 7.70
C LEU A 48 12.02 4.16 6.47
N ARG A 49 12.92 5.12 6.24
CA ARG A 49 12.85 6.02 5.10
C ARG A 49 12.92 5.22 3.80
N THR A 50 13.88 4.31 3.69
CA THR A 50 14.06 3.44 2.53
C THR A 50 12.86 2.52 2.32
N LEU A 51 12.28 1.92 3.36
CA LEU A 51 11.06 1.10 3.25
C LEU A 51 9.87 1.89 2.67
N LEU A 52 9.81 3.20 2.93
CA LEU A 52 8.75 4.06 2.44
C LEU A 52 9.07 4.66 1.07
N THR A 53 10.34 4.92 0.73
CA THR A 53 10.68 5.72 -0.46
C THR A 53 11.55 5.02 -1.50
N ILE A 54 11.93 3.75 -1.31
CA ILE A 54 12.72 3.01 -2.32
C ILE A 54 11.94 2.91 -3.63
N ASP A 55 12.60 3.14 -4.76
CA ASP A 55 11.99 3.25 -6.09
C ASP A 55 12.29 2.07 -7.01
N VAL A 56 13.01 1.07 -6.50
CA VAL A 56 13.19 -0.24 -7.13
C VAL A 56 12.20 -1.26 -6.58
N THR A 57 11.95 -2.31 -7.36
CA THR A 57 11.03 -3.40 -6.97
C THR A 57 11.58 -4.76 -7.35
N TYR A 58 11.07 -5.80 -6.69
CA TYR A 58 11.16 -7.17 -7.18
C TYR A 58 9.90 -7.50 -8.01
N ALA A 59 10.02 -8.43 -8.94
CA ALA A 59 8.90 -8.94 -9.72
C ALA A 59 9.13 -10.43 -10.02
N ASN A 60 8.27 -11.30 -9.47
CA ASN A 60 8.46 -12.75 -9.44
C ASN A 60 9.73 -13.21 -8.70
N ALA A 61 9.97 -12.62 -7.52
CA ALA A 61 10.87 -13.12 -6.50
C ALA A 61 10.50 -14.56 -6.12
N THR A 62 11.51 -15.41 -6.05
CA THR A 62 11.36 -16.79 -5.62
C THR A 62 12.38 -17.13 -4.56
N TRP A 63 11.99 -17.98 -3.64
CA TRP A 63 12.81 -18.37 -2.49
C TRP A 63 13.15 -19.85 -2.60
N LYS A 64 14.39 -20.19 -2.27
CA LYS A 64 14.84 -21.58 -2.20
C LYS A 64 15.53 -21.83 -0.87
N GLN A 65 15.42 -23.05 -0.35
CA GLN A 65 16.22 -23.43 0.81
C GLN A 65 17.66 -23.69 0.37
N ASP A 66 18.60 -22.96 0.97
CA ASP A 66 20.01 -23.27 0.85
C ASP A 66 20.30 -24.62 1.52
N LYS A 67 20.94 -25.53 0.79
CA LYS A 67 21.12 -26.92 1.25
C LYS A 67 22.11 -27.04 2.42
N ALA A 68 23.05 -26.10 2.54
CA ALA A 68 24.09 -26.14 3.56
C ALA A 68 23.62 -25.52 4.87
N THR A 69 23.01 -24.34 4.81
CA THR A 69 22.58 -23.56 5.97
C THR A 69 21.15 -23.86 6.40
N ARG A 70 20.35 -24.51 5.53
CA ARG A 70 18.90 -24.71 5.67
C ARG A 70 18.08 -23.41 5.75
N GLN A 71 18.71 -22.26 5.50
CA GLN A 71 18.05 -20.96 5.44
C GLN A 71 17.35 -20.77 4.10
N LEU A 72 16.24 -20.03 4.09
CA LEU A 72 15.64 -19.57 2.85
C LEU A 72 16.50 -18.43 2.29
N VAL A 73 16.88 -18.55 1.03
CA VAL A 73 17.63 -17.52 0.29
C VAL A 73 16.87 -17.16 -0.97
N LEU A 74 16.96 -15.89 -1.34
CA LEU A 74 16.41 -15.42 -2.60
C LEU A 74 17.09 -16.14 -3.77
N ALA A 75 16.30 -16.70 -4.67
CA ALA A 75 16.81 -17.31 -5.88
C ALA A 75 17.17 -16.23 -6.91
N PRO A 76 18.15 -16.49 -7.80
CA PRO A 76 18.45 -15.58 -8.91
C PRO A 76 17.19 -15.29 -9.73
N ALA A 77 17.10 -14.07 -10.27
CA ALA A 77 16.03 -13.69 -11.18
C ALA A 77 15.91 -14.73 -12.30
N PHE A 78 14.71 -15.32 -12.43
CA PHE A 78 14.40 -16.27 -13.48
C PHE A 78 13.39 -15.64 -14.43
N VAL A 79 13.79 -15.50 -15.70
CA VAL A 79 12.90 -15.07 -16.77
C VAL A 79 12.01 -16.26 -17.13
N ARG A 80 10.72 -16.20 -16.77
CA ARG A 80 9.74 -17.18 -17.25
C ARG A 80 9.67 -17.14 -18.77
N ASN A 81 9.53 -18.31 -19.41
CA ASN A 81 9.43 -18.42 -20.86
C ASN A 81 8.19 -17.66 -21.38
N GLU A 82 8.42 -16.59 -22.15
CA GLU A 82 7.38 -15.69 -22.70
C GLU A 82 6.47 -16.37 -23.73
N ASN A 83 6.84 -17.56 -24.23
CA ASN A 83 6.14 -18.21 -25.36
C ASN A 83 4.75 -18.78 -25.04
N ASN A 84 4.31 -18.76 -23.76
CA ASN A 84 3.04 -19.39 -23.39
C ASN A 84 1.97 -18.44 -22.81
N HIS A 85 2.27 -17.16 -22.58
CA HIS A 85 1.32 -16.25 -21.92
C HIS A 85 1.45 -14.82 -22.45
N ARG A 86 0.44 -14.36 -23.21
CA ARG A 86 0.25 -12.95 -23.60
C ARG A 86 -0.96 -12.43 -22.82
N GLY A 87 -0.74 -11.50 -21.89
CA GLY A 87 -1.80 -10.83 -21.12
C GLY A 87 -1.35 -10.34 -19.75
N ILE A 88 -2.14 -9.46 -19.12
CA ILE A 88 -1.91 -8.87 -17.77
C ILE A 88 -1.96 -9.92 -16.63
N GLY A 89 -2.04 -11.21 -16.95
CA GLY A 89 -2.08 -12.31 -15.98
C GLY A 89 -0.76 -12.64 -15.30
N GLU A 90 0.32 -11.96 -15.66
CA GLU A 90 1.64 -12.14 -15.06
C GLU A 90 1.99 -10.93 -14.18
N PRO A 91 2.46 -11.13 -12.93
CA PRO A 91 2.69 -10.06 -11.96
C PRO A 91 3.50 -8.84 -12.45
N HIS A 92 4.44 -9.02 -13.38
CA HIS A 92 5.34 -7.95 -13.86
C HIS A 92 4.60 -6.75 -14.47
N TYR A 93 3.43 -6.95 -15.09
CA TYR A 93 2.65 -5.85 -15.64
C TYR A 93 2.09 -4.92 -14.55
N VAL A 94 1.80 -5.46 -13.36
CA VAL A 94 1.34 -4.64 -12.22
C VAL A 94 2.42 -3.66 -11.77
N TYR A 95 3.68 -4.06 -11.94
CA TYR A 95 4.85 -3.24 -11.68
C TYR A 95 5.22 -2.31 -12.84
N GLY A 96 4.51 -2.38 -13.97
CA GLY A 96 4.76 -1.55 -15.17
C GLY A 96 5.82 -2.11 -16.11
N PHE A 97 6.32 -3.32 -15.90
CA PHE A 97 7.27 -3.93 -16.84
C PHE A 97 6.54 -4.53 -18.04
N GLU A 98 7.06 -4.32 -19.26
CA GLU A 98 6.61 -5.03 -20.46
C GLU A 98 7.12 -6.47 -20.53
N LYS A 99 8.27 -6.73 -19.89
CA LYS A 99 8.94 -8.03 -19.83
C LYS A 99 9.52 -8.27 -18.45
N TRP A 100 9.76 -9.52 -18.10
CA TRP A 100 10.39 -9.87 -16.84
C TRP A 100 11.77 -9.19 -16.69
N PRO A 101 12.05 -8.51 -15.56
CA PRO A 101 13.36 -7.94 -15.32
C PRO A 101 14.41 -9.05 -15.17
N GLN A 102 15.53 -8.90 -15.88
CA GLN A 102 16.64 -9.87 -15.87
C GLN A 102 17.51 -9.77 -14.62
N HIS A 103 17.50 -8.62 -13.95
CA HIS A 103 18.23 -8.34 -12.71
C HIS A 103 17.25 -7.79 -11.68
N GLN A 104 17.44 -8.13 -10.41
CA GLN A 104 16.57 -7.66 -9.31
C GLN A 104 17.41 -7.25 -8.10
N PRO A 105 17.02 -6.20 -7.35
CA PRO A 105 15.84 -5.37 -7.59
C PRO A 105 15.98 -4.54 -8.87
N ALA A 106 14.85 -4.22 -9.50
CA ALA A 106 14.79 -3.56 -10.81
C ALA A 106 14.10 -2.20 -10.71
N GLN A 107 14.58 -1.23 -11.51
CA GLN A 107 13.88 0.02 -11.72
C GLN A 107 12.69 -0.21 -12.68
N PRO A 108 11.45 0.11 -12.29
CA PRO A 108 10.33 0.11 -13.21
C PRO A 108 10.55 1.09 -14.39
N PRO A 109 10.11 0.77 -15.62
CA PRO A 109 10.26 1.64 -16.78
C PRO A 109 9.19 2.74 -16.76
N SER A 110 9.26 3.64 -15.79
CA SER A 110 8.34 4.77 -15.60
C SER A 110 9.14 6.00 -15.20
N ASP A 111 8.73 7.17 -15.70
CA ASP A 111 9.25 8.47 -15.24
C ASP A 111 8.84 8.76 -13.78
N GLN A 112 7.84 8.03 -13.27
CA GLN A 112 7.38 8.11 -11.90
C GLN A 112 7.22 6.70 -11.29
N PRO A 113 8.32 6.02 -10.94
CA PRO A 113 8.29 4.67 -10.38
C PRO A 113 7.60 4.66 -9.01
N ARG A 114 6.94 3.56 -8.66
CA ARG A 114 6.32 3.33 -7.34
C ARG A 114 7.35 3.56 -6.22
N LEU A 115 6.88 4.10 -5.09
CA LEU A 115 7.71 4.31 -3.91
C LEU A 115 7.32 3.37 -2.77
N GLY A 116 8.31 2.64 -2.28
CA GLY A 116 8.28 1.84 -1.07
C GLY A 116 7.10 0.89 -0.98
N VAL A 117 6.87 0.40 0.24
CA VAL A 117 5.88 -0.65 0.52
C VAL A 117 4.44 -0.19 0.25
N LEU A 118 4.11 1.10 0.47
CA LEU A 118 2.71 1.57 0.36
C LEU A 118 2.22 1.66 -1.09
N MET A 119 3.13 1.66 -2.06
CA MET A 119 2.77 1.60 -3.48
C MET A 119 3.01 0.21 -4.09
N GLN A 120 3.43 -0.77 -3.28
CA GLN A 120 3.57 -2.16 -3.73
C GLN A 120 2.20 -2.79 -3.93
N PRO A 121 2.02 -3.63 -4.98
CA PRO A 121 0.75 -4.32 -5.23
C PRO A 121 0.24 -5.13 -4.03
N ALA A 122 1.12 -5.78 -3.26
CA ALA A 122 0.71 -6.57 -2.10
C ALA A 122 -0.02 -5.71 -1.04
N TRP A 123 0.49 -4.51 -0.77
CA TRP A 123 -0.14 -3.59 0.18
C TRP A 123 -1.45 -3.03 -0.39
N LEU A 124 -1.44 -2.59 -1.65
CA LEU A 124 -2.61 -2.02 -2.31
C LEU A 124 -3.78 -3.01 -2.35
N VAL A 125 -3.51 -4.26 -2.70
CA VAL A 125 -4.49 -5.35 -2.75
C VAL A 125 -4.99 -5.70 -1.35
N ALA A 126 -4.08 -5.82 -0.37
CA ALA A 126 -4.44 -6.14 1.02
C ALA A 126 -5.36 -5.07 1.65
N HIS A 127 -5.31 -3.84 1.15
CA HIS A 127 -6.14 -2.72 1.56
C HIS A 127 -7.15 -2.30 0.48
N SER A 128 -7.68 -3.27 -0.26
CA SER A 128 -8.80 -3.09 -1.18
C SER A 128 -9.89 -4.13 -0.91
N THR A 129 -11.03 -3.99 -1.57
CA THR A 129 -12.06 -5.05 -1.61
C THR A 129 -11.82 -5.98 -2.80
N ASN A 130 -12.66 -7.00 -2.94
CA ASN A 130 -12.57 -7.93 -4.09
C ASN A 130 -12.91 -7.26 -5.43
N PHE A 131 -13.58 -6.11 -5.41
CA PHE A 131 -14.15 -5.49 -6.63
C PHE A 131 -13.77 -4.01 -6.78
N GLU A 132 -13.34 -3.35 -5.71
CA GLU A 132 -13.10 -1.91 -5.70
C GLU A 132 -11.94 -1.53 -4.79
N ASN A 133 -11.35 -0.37 -5.06
CA ASN A 133 -10.36 0.25 -4.18
C ASN A 133 -11.01 0.53 -2.82
N ASP A 134 -10.21 0.57 -1.75
CA ASP A 134 -10.69 0.98 -0.43
C ASP A 134 -9.74 2.02 0.19
N PRO A 135 -9.81 3.29 -0.25
CA PRO A 135 -8.99 4.36 0.31
C PRO A 135 -9.25 4.55 1.80
N VAL A 136 -10.45 4.24 2.31
CA VAL A 136 -10.74 4.35 3.75
C VAL A 136 -9.86 3.37 4.55
N ARG A 137 -9.75 2.11 4.12
CA ARG A 137 -8.85 1.11 4.76
C ARG A 137 -7.38 1.47 4.60
N ARG A 138 -6.97 1.98 3.44
CA ARG A 138 -5.60 2.46 3.18
C ARG A 138 -5.22 3.59 4.15
N GLY A 139 -6.10 4.58 4.29
CA GLY A 139 -5.94 5.70 5.19
C GLY A 139 -5.95 5.29 6.67
N ARG A 140 -6.85 4.39 7.07
CA ARG A 140 -6.87 3.80 8.42
C ARG A 140 -5.54 3.15 8.75
N TRP A 141 -4.98 2.37 7.82
CA TRP A 141 -3.70 1.72 8.03
C TRP A 141 -2.59 2.74 8.27
N ILE A 142 -2.52 3.81 7.48
CA ILE A 142 -1.52 4.88 7.67
C ILE A 142 -1.70 5.55 9.04
N ARG A 143 -2.94 5.89 9.39
CA ARG A 143 -3.28 6.52 10.67
C ARG A 143 -2.86 5.68 11.87
N GLU A 144 -3.10 4.38 11.81
CA GLU A 144 -2.82 3.47 12.93
C GLU A 144 -1.36 3.01 12.97
N ARG A 145 -0.75 2.72 11.81
CA ARG A 145 0.55 2.05 11.72
C ARG A 145 1.72 3.00 11.54
N LEU A 146 1.52 4.17 10.94
CA LEU A 146 2.57 5.18 10.74
C LEU A 146 2.39 6.37 11.67
N LEU A 147 1.16 6.85 11.87
CA LEU A 147 0.90 8.00 12.75
C LEU A 147 0.66 7.60 14.22
N GLY A 148 0.51 6.30 14.49
CA GLY A 148 0.42 5.73 15.83
C GLY A 148 -0.83 6.16 16.61
N GLN A 149 -1.89 6.53 15.90
CA GLN A 149 -3.17 6.97 16.45
C GLN A 149 -4.20 5.84 16.37
N THR A 150 -5.37 6.03 16.97
CA THR A 150 -6.46 5.05 16.93
C THR A 150 -7.64 5.64 16.18
N VAL A 151 -8.19 4.89 15.23
CA VAL A 151 -9.45 5.24 14.60
C VAL A 151 -10.58 4.56 15.38
N PRO A 152 -11.65 5.28 15.77
CA PRO A 152 -12.79 4.67 16.45
C PRO A 152 -13.44 3.58 15.60
N ASP A 153 -13.88 2.50 16.25
CA ASP A 153 -14.62 1.44 15.59
C ASP A 153 -15.95 1.93 15.03
N LEU A 154 -16.44 1.23 14.00
CA LEU A 154 -17.72 1.55 13.38
C LEU A 154 -18.86 1.32 14.39
N PRO A 155 -19.73 2.32 14.62
CA PRO A 155 -20.91 2.14 15.45
C PRO A 155 -21.81 1.01 14.91
N ILE A 156 -22.46 0.28 15.82
CA ILE A 156 -23.28 -0.91 15.48
C ILE A 156 -24.45 -0.56 14.54
N ASP A 157 -24.94 0.67 14.58
CA ASP A 157 -26.08 1.18 13.81
C ASP A 157 -25.73 1.72 12.42
N VAL A 158 -24.46 1.66 12.01
CA VAL A 158 -24.00 2.20 10.72
C VAL A 158 -23.67 1.08 9.75
N ALA A 159 -24.40 1.01 8.63
CA ALA A 159 -24.00 0.24 7.47
C ALA A 159 -22.99 1.06 6.64
N ALA A 160 -21.70 0.80 6.82
CA ALA A 160 -20.64 1.46 6.06
C ALA A 160 -20.52 0.87 4.66
N GLN A 161 -21.37 1.34 3.75
CA GLN A 161 -21.30 0.99 2.33
C GLN A 161 -21.23 2.27 1.50
N VAL A 162 -20.21 2.36 0.65
CA VAL A 162 -20.13 3.40 -0.37
C VAL A 162 -21.18 3.08 -1.43
N PRO A 163 -22.03 4.05 -1.84
CA PRO A 163 -23.03 3.81 -2.88
C PRO A 163 -22.38 3.24 -4.14
N ASP A 164 -23.01 2.25 -4.75
CA ASP A 164 -22.61 1.76 -6.07
C ASP A 164 -23.21 2.70 -7.12
N ASP A 165 -22.36 3.56 -7.70
CA ASP A 165 -22.73 4.52 -8.74
C ASP A 165 -21.66 4.49 -9.83
N PRO A 166 -21.89 3.76 -10.94
CA PRO A 166 -20.88 3.59 -11.98
C PRO A 166 -20.62 4.88 -12.75
N HIS A 167 -21.41 5.94 -12.56
CA HIS A 167 -21.27 7.21 -13.28
C HIS A 167 -20.34 8.20 -12.57
N ARG A 168 -19.78 7.82 -11.42
CA ARG A 168 -18.96 8.68 -10.56
C ARG A 168 -17.66 7.99 -10.20
N THR A 169 -16.61 8.79 -9.99
CA THR A 169 -15.36 8.24 -9.44
C THR A 169 -15.56 7.74 -8.01
N TYR A 170 -14.70 6.85 -7.54
CA TYR A 170 -14.75 6.39 -6.15
C TYR A 170 -14.64 7.55 -5.15
N ARG A 171 -13.78 8.54 -5.44
CA ARG A 171 -13.66 9.76 -4.63
C ARG A 171 -14.98 10.54 -4.57
N ASP A 172 -15.67 10.69 -5.70
CA ASP A 172 -16.97 11.38 -5.74
C ASP A 172 -18.05 10.59 -5.00
N ARG A 173 -18.02 9.25 -5.08
CA ARG A 173 -18.93 8.38 -4.33
C ARG A 173 -18.72 8.49 -2.82
N LEU A 174 -17.48 8.75 -2.38
CA LEU A 174 -17.16 8.98 -0.97
C LEU A 174 -17.68 10.30 -0.42
N THR A 175 -18.24 11.24 -1.21
CA THR A 175 -18.77 12.49 -0.64
C THR A 175 -19.86 12.27 0.40
N VAL A 176 -20.54 11.11 0.38
CA VAL A 176 -21.52 10.72 1.40
C VAL A 176 -20.92 10.61 2.81
N THR A 177 -19.60 10.42 2.93
CA THR A 177 -18.90 10.33 4.22
C THR A 177 -18.73 11.68 4.90
N ARG A 178 -18.99 12.78 4.17
CA ARG A 178 -18.89 14.15 4.69
C ARG A 178 -20.08 14.56 5.57
N ASP A 179 -21.12 13.72 5.65
CA ASP A 179 -22.19 13.89 6.64
C ASP A 179 -21.64 13.84 8.08
N ASN A 180 -22.17 14.70 8.97
CA ASN A 180 -21.67 14.90 10.34
C ASN A 180 -21.47 13.61 11.15
N LYS A 181 -22.29 12.58 10.94
CA LYS A 181 -22.16 11.29 11.65
C LYS A 181 -20.98 10.45 11.13
N CYS A 182 -20.75 10.46 9.82
CA CYS A 182 -19.71 9.70 9.15
C CYS A 182 -18.35 10.39 9.32
N TRP A 183 -18.33 11.72 9.24
CA TRP A 183 -17.11 12.52 9.29
C TRP A 183 -16.36 12.40 10.62
N LYS A 184 -17.03 11.98 11.70
CA LYS A 184 -16.39 11.67 13.00
C LYS A 184 -15.21 10.71 12.87
N CYS A 185 -15.35 9.68 12.03
CA CYS A 185 -14.30 8.70 11.79
C CYS A 185 -13.56 8.97 10.47
N HIS A 186 -14.28 9.35 9.40
CA HIS A 186 -13.69 9.53 8.08
C HIS A 186 -12.65 10.65 8.00
N GLN A 187 -12.75 11.69 8.84
CA GLN A 187 -11.71 12.72 8.97
C GLN A 187 -10.32 12.17 9.30
N TRP A 188 -10.24 10.98 9.91
CA TRP A 188 -8.97 10.36 10.26
C TRP A 188 -8.37 9.51 9.14
N MET A 189 -9.13 9.22 8.08
CA MET A 189 -8.79 8.16 7.11
C MET A 189 -8.82 8.65 5.67
N ASP A 190 -9.90 9.30 5.24
CA ASP A 190 -10.17 9.55 3.81
C ASP A 190 -9.02 10.31 3.17
N ASP A 191 -8.60 11.41 3.79
CA ASP A 191 -7.59 12.31 3.22
C ASP A 191 -6.16 11.70 3.22
N LEU A 192 -5.91 10.63 3.98
CA LEU A 192 -4.67 9.85 3.96
C LEU A 192 -4.69 8.73 2.91
N GLY A 193 -5.87 8.22 2.57
CA GLY A 193 -6.03 7.09 1.67
C GLY A 193 -6.36 7.45 0.23
N LEU A 194 -7.13 8.52 0.05
CA LEU A 194 -7.54 9.06 -1.25
C LEU A 194 -6.39 9.38 -2.22
N PRO A 195 -5.18 9.79 -1.77
CA PRO A 195 -4.04 9.92 -2.67
C PRO A 195 -3.69 8.63 -3.43
N PHE A 196 -3.95 7.46 -2.85
CA PHE A 196 -3.65 6.18 -3.48
C PHE A 196 -4.68 5.76 -4.55
N GLU A 197 -5.70 6.57 -4.84
CA GLU A 197 -6.67 6.27 -5.91
C GLU A 197 -6.04 6.25 -7.32
N GLN A 198 -4.79 6.68 -7.48
CA GLN A 198 -3.97 6.39 -8.67
C GLN A 198 -3.65 4.90 -8.86
N PHE A 199 -3.99 4.05 -7.90
CA PHE A 199 -3.82 2.61 -7.98
C PHE A 199 -5.13 1.87 -7.82
N THR A 200 -5.38 0.93 -8.73
CA THR A 200 -6.56 0.05 -8.69
C THR A 200 -6.49 -0.94 -7.52
N HIS A 201 -7.58 -1.67 -7.29
CA HIS A 201 -7.69 -2.74 -6.30
C HIS A 201 -6.81 -3.96 -6.61
N TYR A 202 -6.33 -4.09 -7.86
CA TYR A 202 -5.29 -5.04 -8.25
C TYR A 202 -3.87 -4.49 -8.10
N GLY A 203 -3.74 -3.24 -7.64
CA GLY A 203 -2.48 -2.54 -7.51
C GLY A 203 -1.95 -1.96 -8.81
N LEU A 204 -2.68 -1.99 -9.93
CA LEU A 204 -2.24 -1.39 -11.21
C LEU A 204 -2.25 0.13 -11.11
N HIS A 205 -1.23 0.77 -11.69
CA HIS A 205 -1.22 2.23 -11.85
C HIS A 205 -2.27 2.64 -12.89
N ARG A 206 -2.97 3.75 -12.63
CA ARG A 206 -3.96 4.34 -13.55
C ARG A 206 -3.87 5.86 -13.53
N ASP A 207 -4.06 6.47 -14.70
CA ASP A 207 -4.12 7.94 -14.85
C ASP A 207 -5.58 8.47 -14.83
N ALA A 208 -6.54 7.57 -14.99
CA ALA A 208 -7.98 7.86 -15.04
C ALA A 208 -8.78 6.72 -14.44
N GLU A 209 -9.96 7.06 -13.90
CA GLU A 209 -11.00 6.09 -13.53
C GLU A 209 -12.00 5.95 -14.68
N LEU A 210 -12.45 4.75 -14.98
CA LEU A 210 -13.45 4.52 -16.02
C LEU A 210 -14.83 4.62 -15.39
N VAL A 211 -15.65 5.56 -15.85
CA VAL A 211 -17.02 5.76 -15.38
C VAL A 211 -17.99 5.55 -16.53
N GLU A 212 -19.16 4.97 -16.24
CA GLU A 212 -20.18 4.68 -17.22
C GLU A 212 -20.78 5.98 -17.78
N ASP A 213 -20.79 6.12 -19.10
CA ASP A 213 -21.54 7.17 -19.81
C ASP A 213 -22.96 6.68 -20.07
N GLU A 214 -23.87 7.05 -19.17
CA GLU A 214 -25.29 6.66 -19.23
C GLU A 214 -25.95 7.03 -20.58
N ALA A 215 -25.57 8.18 -21.16
CA ALA A 215 -26.15 8.68 -22.39
C ALA A 215 -25.73 7.82 -23.59
N THR A 216 -24.50 7.30 -23.61
CA THR A 216 -24.03 6.39 -24.67
C THR A 216 -24.42 4.94 -24.42
N SER A 217 -24.44 4.48 -23.16
CA SER A 217 -24.91 3.14 -22.78
C SER A 217 -26.33 2.87 -23.31
N ARG A 218 -27.23 3.85 -23.16
CA ARG A 218 -28.63 3.73 -23.62
C ARG A 218 -28.81 3.72 -25.14
N LYS A 219 -27.78 4.05 -25.93
CA LYS A 219 -27.88 4.11 -27.41
C LYS A 219 -27.83 2.74 -28.07
N ARG A 220 -27.29 1.73 -27.40
CA ARG A 220 -27.17 0.37 -27.93
C ARG A 220 -27.67 -0.61 -26.89
N LEU A 221 -28.51 -1.54 -27.33
CA LEU A 221 -29.08 -2.56 -26.44
C LEU A 221 -28.56 -3.94 -26.87
N HIS A 222 -28.34 -4.80 -25.89
CA HIS A 222 -28.21 -6.24 -26.09
C HIS A 222 -29.53 -6.81 -26.62
N ARG A 223 -29.48 -8.04 -27.13
CA ARG A 223 -30.67 -8.73 -27.67
C ARG A 223 -31.78 -8.93 -26.63
N ASN A 224 -31.42 -8.97 -25.34
CA ASN A 224 -32.35 -9.07 -24.21
C ASN A 224 -32.97 -7.71 -23.81
N GLY A 225 -32.59 -6.61 -24.47
CA GLY A 225 -33.09 -5.25 -24.21
C GLY A 225 -32.29 -4.45 -23.18
N GLU A 226 -31.25 -5.02 -22.57
CA GLU A 226 -30.40 -4.31 -21.62
C GLU A 226 -29.43 -3.35 -22.33
N PRO A 227 -29.14 -2.16 -21.79
CA PRO A 227 -28.11 -1.26 -22.33
C PRO A 227 -26.74 -1.94 -22.40
N ILE A 228 -26.05 -1.75 -23.52
CA ILE A 228 -24.63 -2.09 -23.64
C ILE A 228 -23.86 -0.97 -22.96
N LYS A 229 -23.32 -1.25 -21.77
CA LYS A 229 -22.57 -0.28 -20.99
C LYS A 229 -21.36 0.24 -21.77
N GLN A 230 -21.16 1.55 -21.72
CA GLN A 230 -20.01 2.23 -22.33
C GLN A 230 -19.38 3.15 -21.28
N PHE A 231 -18.06 3.22 -21.28
CA PHE A 231 -17.30 3.94 -20.27
C PHE A 231 -16.42 4.99 -20.93
N HIS A 232 -16.14 6.04 -20.17
CA HIS A 232 -15.16 7.05 -20.55
C HIS A 232 -14.17 7.27 -19.39
N PRO A 233 -12.93 7.67 -19.70
CA PRO A 233 -11.95 8.01 -18.68
C PRO A 233 -12.33 9.34 -18.02
N GLN A 234 -12.39 9.33 -16.69
CA GLN A 234 -12.53 10.49 -15.82
C GLN A 234 -11.20 10.72 -15.10
N SER A 235 -10.72 11.96 -15.10
CA SER A 235 -9.45 12.32 -14.45
C SER A 235 -9.50 12.03 -12.95
N LEU A 236 -8.38 11.56 -12.42
CA LEU A 236 -8.22 11.32 -10.99
C LEU A 236 -7.89 12.62 -10.24
N ASP A 237 -8.45 12.76 -9.05
CA ASP A 237 -7.92 13.63 -8.01
C ASP A 237 -7.16 12.76 -7.01
N THR A 238 -5.85 13.00 -6.89
CA THR A 238 -4.93 12.29 -5.98
C THR A 238 -4.47 13.17 -4.82
N THR A 239 -5.09 14.33 -4.64
CA THR A 239 -4.78 15.22 -3.52
C THR A 239 -5.28 14.63 -2.20
N GLY A 240 -4.61 15.01 -1.12
CA GLY A 240 -4.98 14.60 0.24
C GLY A 240 -4.45 15.58 1.27
N VAL A 241 -4.58 15.21 2.54
CA VAL A 241 -4.14 16.04 3.67
C VAL A 241 -3.57 15.12 4.74
N ILE A 242 -2.40 15.48 5.29
CA ILE A 242 -1.96 14.96 6.58
C ILE A 242 -2.45 15.95 7.63
N ASP A 243 -3.27 15.50 8.57
CA ASP A 243 -3.81 16.35 9.62
C ASP A 243 -3.93 15.60 10.93
N LEU A 244 -4.34 16.30 11.98
CA LEU A 244 -4.64 15.71 13.29
C LEU A 244 -3.45 14.92 13.86
N THR A 245 -2.21 15.19 13.43
CA THR A 245 -1.04 14.42 13.89
C THR A 245 -0.46 14.95 15.19
N GLU A 246 -0.94 16.09 15.67
CA GLU A 246 -0.33 16.86 16.77
C GLU A 246 1.11 17.32 16.46
N ASP A 247 1.53 17.22 15.19
CA ASP A 247 2.82 17.67 14.67
C ASP A 247 2.57 18.67 13.52
N PRO A 248 2.59 19.98 13.80
CA PRO A 248 2.35 21.01 12.79
C PRO A 248 3.36 21.03 11.63
N GLN A 249 4.54 20.41 11.79
CA GLN A 249 5.51 20.29 10.71
C GLN A 249 5.14 19.17 9.73
N LEU A 250 4.44 18.16 10.21
CA LEU A 250 3.93 17.05 9.41
C LEU A 250 2.56 17.36 8.79
N ASP A 251 1.74 18.19 9.42
CA ASP A 251 0.40 18.52 8.93
C ASP A 251 0.43 19.40 7.67
N GLY A 252 -0.58 19.26 6.80
CA GLY A 252 -0.79 20.07 5.60
C GLY A 252 -1.21 19.26 4.36
N PRO A 253 -1.61 19.96 3.29
CA PRO A 253 -2.03 19.32 2.05
C PRO A 253 -0.89 18.56 1.37
N VAL A 254 -1.24 17.53 0.60
CA VAL A 254 -0.34 16.78 -0.27
C VAL A 254 -0.95 16.66 -1.66
N ARG A 255 -0.12 16.76 -2.70
CA ARG A 255 -0.60 16.75 -4.09
C ARG A 255 -0.94 15.35 -4.61
N ASP A 256 -0.22 14.35 -4.13
CA ASP A 256 -0.22 12.99 -4.65
C ASP A 256 0.33 12.03 -3.56
N PRO A 257 0.27 10.70 -3.73
CA PRO A 257 0.76 9.78 -2.71
C PRO A 257 2.29 9.75 -2.64
N TYR A 258 3.01 10.27 -3.65
CA TYR A 258 4.47 10.34 -3.62
C TYR A 258 4.94 11.41 -2.63
N GLU A 259 4.29 12.57 -2.63
CA GLU A 259 4.50 13.62 -1.66
C GLU A 259 4.09 13.16 -0.25
N LEU A 260 2.92 12.51 -0.13
CA LEU A 260 2.46 11.93 1.14
C LEU A 260 3.52 11.01 1.75
N VAL A 261 3.99 10.03 0.98
CA VAL A 261 4.93 9.01 1.46
C VAL A 261 6.28 9.61 1.81
N ARG A 262 6.79 10.58 1.04
CA ARG A 262 8.05 11.29 1.38
C ARG A 262 7.92 12.08 2.69
N ARG A 263 6.82 12.82 2.88
CA ARG A 263 6.56 13.56 4.13
C ARG A 263 6.46 12.62 5.33
N LEU A 264 5.79 11.48 5.19
CA LEU A 264 5.73 10.46 6.23
C LEU A 264 7.12 9.86 6.51
N ALA A 265 7.92 9.62 5.48
CA ALA A 265 9.25 9.04 5.60
C ALA A 265 10.26 9.96 6.32
N ASP A 266 10.12 11.27 6.13
CA ASP A 266 10.98 12.28 6.76
C ASP A 266 10.48 12.71 8.16
N SER A 267 9.35 12.16 8.63
CA SER A 267 8.73 12.54 9.90
C SER A 267 9.38 11.89 11.13
N GLN A 268 9.72 12.71 12.12
CA GLN A 268 10.11 12.24 13.45
C GLN A 268 8.99 11.44 14.14
N ARG A 269 7.73 11.88 14.02
CA ARG A 269 6.59 11.18 14.61
C ARG A 269 6.47 9.75 14.05
N VAL A 270 6.52 9.60 12.73
CA VAL A 270 6.43 8.29 12.07
C VAL A 270 7.58 7.38 12.49
N ARG A 271 8.79 7.95 12.62
CA ARG A 271 9.96 7.23 13.13
C ARG A 271 9.81 6.74 14.57
N GLN A 272 9.25 7.55 15.47
CA GLN A 272 8.99 7.14 16.85
C GLN A 272 7.91 6.05 16.92
N VAL A 273 6.90 6.11 16.05
CA VAL A 273 5.88 5.05 15.94
C VAL A 273 6.49 3.75 15.43
N PHE A 274 7.40 3.81 14.45
CA PHE A 274 8.16 2.66 13.98
C PHE A 274 8.98 2.01 15.12
N VAL A 275 9.67 2.81 15.94
CA VAL A 275 10.40 2.33 17.13
C VAL A 275 9.46 1.67 18.13
N ARG A 276 8.27 2.24 18.38
CA ARG A 276 7.25 1.63 19.27
C ARG A 276 6.77 0.29 18.73
N HIS A 277 6.55 0.15 17.42
CA HIS A 277 6.18 -1.12 16.83
C HIS A 277 7.30 -2.18 16.95
N ALA A 278 8.56 -1.79 16.78
CA ALA A 278 9.70 -2.67 17.03
C ALA A 278 9.75 -3.11 18.50
N PHE A 279 9.59 -2.18 19.45
CA PHE A 279 9.49 -2.50 20.88
C PHE A 279 8.41 -3.56 21.15
N ARG A 280 7.18 -3.33 20.66
CA ARG A 280 6.04 -4.22 20.90
C ARG A 280 6.29 -5.63 20.36
N TYR A 281 6.89 -5.71 19.19
CA TYR A 281 7.21 -6.98 18.55
C TYR A 281 8.27 -7.76 19.35
N PHE A 282 9.41 -7.13 19.65
CA PHE A 282 10.55 -7.83 20.27
C PHE A 282 10.37 -8.09 21.77
N LEU A 283 9.62 -7.24 22.48
CA LEU A 283 9.32 -7.46 23.90
C LEU A 283 8.01 -8.24 24.11
N GLY A 284 7.22 -8.43 23.05
CA GLY A 284 5.98 -9.20 23.10
C GLY A 284 4.87 -8.57 23.96
N ARG A 285 4.92 -7.26 24.20
CA ARG A 285 3.94 -6.51 25.02
C ARG A 285 3.80 -5.06 24.56
N ASN A 286 2.70 -4.42 24.96
CA ASN A 286 2.56 -2.97 24.82
C ASN A 286 3.52 -2.23 25.76
N GLU A 287 3.96 -1.05 25.33
CA GLU A 287 4.73 -0.13 26.14
C GLU A 287 3.88 0.51 27.24
N THR A 288 4.53 0.86 28.33
CA THR A 288 3.97 1.61 29.45
C THR A 288 4.71 2.95 29.61
N LEU A 289 4.24 3.81 30.50
CA LEU A 289 4.95 5.06 30.80
C LEU A 289 6.37 4.81 31.35
N ALA A 290 6.62 3.67 32.00
CA ALA A 290 7.94 3.30 32.51
C ALA A 290 8.94 3.01 31.38
N ASP A 291 8.47 2.65 30.18
CA ASP A 291 9.33 2.33 29.03
C ASP A 291 9.78 3.58 28.25
N ALA A 292 9.40 4.79 28.70
CA ALA A 292 9.69 6.03 27.98
C ALA A 292 11.21 6.24 27.77
N SER A 293 12.03 5.99 28.78
CA SER A 293 13.48 6.12 28.68
C SER A 293 14.10 5.11 27.69
N VAL A 294 13.57 3.88 27.67
CA VAL A 294 13.99 2.82 26.75
C VAL A 294 13.64 3.17 25.31
N LEU A 295 12.41 3.63 25.06
CA LEU A 295 11.99 4.07 23.72
C LEU A 295 12.82 5.27 23.24
N GLN A 296 13.12 6.24 24.11
CA GLN A 296 13.99 7.36 23.75
C GLN A 296 15.44 6.91 23.47
N ALA A 297 15.96 5.93 24.21
CA ALA A 297 17.29 5.38 23.95
C ALA A 297 17.34 4.63 22.61
N ALA A 298 16.33 3.80 22.33
CA ALA A 298 16.17 3.09 21.08
C ALA A 298 16.03 4.05 19.88
N ASP A 299 15.26 5.13 20.04
CA ASP A 299 15.12 6.19 19.04
C ASP A 299 16.46 6.88 18.74
N ARG A 300 17.24 7.22 19.77
CA ARG A 300 18.59 7.79 19.61
C ARG A 300 19.57 6.82 18.97
N ALA A 301 19.54 5.53 19.35
CA ALA A 301 20.39 4.50 18.75
C ALA A 301 20.10 4.37 17.25
N TYR A 302 18.83 4.37 16.87
CA TYR A 302 18.41 4.38 15.47
C TYR A 302 18.95 5.61 14.72
N VAL A 303 18.80 6.82 15.26
CA VAL A 303 19.28 8.05 14.58
C VAL A 303 20.81 8.09 14.48
N ASN A 304 21.50 7.84 15.59
CA ASN A 304 22.97 7.97 15.66
C ASN A 304 23.69 6.94 14.79
N SER A 305 23.06 5.80 14.51
CA SER A 305 23.58 4.77 13.62
C SER A 305 23.27 5.01 12.13
N GLY A 306 22.63 6.13 11.79
CA GLY A 306 22.20 6.39 10.41
C GLY A 306 20.97 5.58 10.00
N GLY A 307 20.09 5.25 10.95
CA GLY A 307 18.84 4.56 10.72
C GLY A 307 18.95 3.05 10.59
N SER A 308 19.91 2.43 11.30
CA SER A 308 20.08 0.97 11.34
C SER A 308 18.97 0.33 12.18
N PHE A 309 18.28 -0.65 11.60
CA PHE A 309 17.32 -1.48 12.31
C PHE A 309 18.02 -2.45 13.25
N ARG A 310 19.22 -2.94 12.91
CA ARG A 310 20.00 -3.80 13.81
C ARG A 310 20.37 -3.08 15.10
N GLU A 311 20.86 -1.86 15.03
CA GLU A 311 21.21 -1.06 16.21
C GLU A 311 19.97 -0.71 17.05
N LEU A 312 18.83 -0.45 16.41
CA LEU A 312 17.54 -0.33 17.10
C LEU A 312 17.21 -1.60 17.90
N VAL A 313 17.29 -2.77 17.26
CA VAL A 313 17.00 -4.05 17.92
C VAL A 313 17.99 -4.33 19.05
N ILE A 314 19.30 -4.10 18.85
CA ILE A 314 20.31 -4.26 19.91
C ILE A 314 19.97 -3.36 21.09
N SER A 315 19.63 -2.09 20.87
CA SER A 315 19.25 -1.17 21.94
C SER A 315 18.02 -1.64 22.72
N LEU A 316 17.04 -2.28 22.06
CA LEU A 316 15.85 -2.82 22.73
C LEU A 316 16.18 -4.07 23.53
N LEU A 317 16.91 -5.03 22.94
CA LEU A 317 17.23 -6.32 23.55
C LEU A 317 18.27 -6.23 24.68
N THR A 318 18.97 -5.11 24.79
CA THR A 318 19.92 -4.83 25.88
C THR A 318 19.35 -3.88 26.94
N SER A 319 18.09 -3.48 26.80
CA SER A 319 17.42 -2.57 27.75
C SER A 319 16.91 -3.29 29.00
N ASP A 320 16.76 -2.53 30.09
CA ASP A 320 16.16 -3.04 31.34
C ASP A 320 14.74 -3.59 31.11
N SER A 321 13.97 -2.96 30.23
CA SER A 321 12.61 -3.41 29.86
C SER A 321 12.58 -4.80 29.22
N PHE A 322 13.71 -5.27 28.67
CA PHE A 322 13.87 -6.61 28.12
C PHE A 322 14.54 -7.57 29.13
N LEU A 323 15.59 -7.10 29.81
CA LEU A 323 16.39 -7.92 30.72
C LEU A 323 15.69 -8.24 32.04
N TYR A 324 14.81 -7.36 32.49
CA TYR A 324 14.13 -7.48 33.77
C TYR A 324 12.61 -7.52 33.59
N ARG A 325 11.96 -8.32 34.42
CA ARG A 325 10.50 -8.35 34.56
C ARG A 325 10.14 -7.69 35.88
N VAL A 326 9.32 -6.65 35.83
CA VAL A 326 8.70 -6.08 37.03
C VAL A 326 7.73 -7.13 37.57
N VAL A 327 7.93 -7.52 38.83
CA VAL A 327 6.97 -8.31 39.59
C VAL A 327 6.12 -7.30 40.35
N ASP A 328 4.83 -7.28 40.09
CA ASP A 328 3.91 -6.45 40.87
C ASP A 328 3.84 -7.03 42.29
N ASP A 329 4.16 -6.22 43.30
CA ASP A 329 4.06 -6.55 44.74
C ASP A 329 2.62 -6.53 45.25
#